data_AF-A0A8T0Q4G7-F1
#
_entry.id   AF-A0A8T0Q4G7-F1
#
_cell.length_a   1.000
_cell.length_b   1.000
_cell.length_c   1.000
_cell.angle_alpha   90.00
_cell.angle_beta   90.00
_cell.angle_gamma   90.00
#
_symmetry.space_group_name_H-M   'P 1'
#
loop_
_entity.id
_entity.type
_entity.pdbx_description
1 polymer ?
#
loop_
_entity_poly.entity_id
_entity_poly.type
_entity_poly.pdbx_seq_one_letter_code
_entity_poly.pdbx_strand_id
1 'polypeptide(L)'
;MPRPANICRTISDAVRVLDAIVGYDAREAVATKKASRYIPQGGYMQFLRTDGLRAKRIGIPNGFFNYPNGTVQHTIFQQHLDTMRKHGAVLIENINIANLGVILDVLNNGEQIALSAEFKLSLDAYLSDLLYSPVHSLADVIAFNNAHPIETFVFS
;
A
#
# COMPACT_ATOMS: atom_id res chain seq x y z
N MET A 1 -11.81 -1.94 -5.99
CA MET A 1 -11.24 -0.60 -6.12
C MET A 1 -9.94 -0.51 -5.30
N PRO A 2 -8.92 0.23 -5.76
CA PRO A 2 -7.69 0.49 -4.99
C PRO A 2 -7.99 1.29 -3.72
N ARG A 3 -7.23 1.07 -2.64
CA ARG A 3 -7.42 1.81 -1.38
C ARG A 3 -6.57 3.08 -1.35
N PRO A 4 -7.12 4.24 -0.96
CA PRO A 4 -6.34 5.46 -0.78
C PRO A 4 -5.33 5.28 0.35
N ALA A 5 -4.10 5.75 0.15
CA ALA A 5 -3.05 5.77 1.15
C ALA A 5 -2.71 7.22 1.53
N ASN A 6 -2.43 7.44 2.81
CA ASN A 6 -2.03 8.72 3.38
C ASN A 6 -0.50 8.84 3.40
N ILE A 7 0.01 9.93 2.82
CA ILE A 7 1.44 10.26 2.83
C ILE A 7 1.61 11.51 3.70
N CYS A 8 2.26 11.38 4.84
CA CYS A 8 2.45 12.45 5.82
C CYS A 8 3.89 12.45 6.37
N ARG A 9 4.33 13.58 6.94
CA ARG A 9 5.67 13.70 7.54
C ARG A 9 5.81 12.96 8.86
N THR A 10 4.70 12.74 9.57
CA THR A 10 4.69 12.05 10.86
C THR A 10 3.62 10.95 10.90
N ILE A 11 3.85 9.92 11.71
CA ILE A 11 2.83 8.89 11.97
C ILE A 11 1.60 9.49 12.65
N SER A 12 1.75 10.52 13.48
CA SER A 12 0.62 11.17 14.13
C SER A 12 -0.33 11.83 13.12
N ASP A 13 0.22 12.52 12.12
CA ASP A 13 -0.59 13.13 11.06
C ASP A 13 -1.21 12.06 10.16
N ALA A 14 -0.45 11.00 9.87
CA ALA A 14 -0.96 9.85 9.14
C ALA A 14 -2.20 9.27 9.84
N VAL A 15 -2.13 9.05 11.17
CA VAL A 15 -3.27 8.52 11.93
C VAL A 15 -4.45 9.50 12.00
N ARG A 16 -4.21 10.81 12.07
CA ARG A 16 -5.30 11.81 11.99
C ARG A 16 -6.04 11.75 10.66
N VAL A 17 -5.31 11.63 9.56
CA VAL A 17 -5.92 11.48 8.23
C VAL A 17 -6.66 10.16 8.14
N LEU A 18 -6.09 9.06 8.66
CA LEU A 18 -6.76 7.76 8.70
C LEU A 18 -8.10 7.82 9.44
N ASP A 19 -8.12 8.45 10.62
CA ASP A 19 -9.35 8.64 11.40
C ASP A 19 -10.42 9.46 10.66
N ALA A 20 -10.02 10.39 9.79
CA ALA A 20 -10.95 11.19 9.00
C ALA A 20 -11.52 10.44 7.78
N ILE A 21 -10.75 9.51 7.17
CA ILE A 21 -11.16 8.83 5.93
C ILE A 21 -11.70 7.42 6.15
N VAL A 22 -11.45 6.80 7.31
CA VAL A 22 -11.89 5.44 7.59
C VAL A 22 -13.39 5.40 7.86
N GLY A 23 -14.12 4.51 7.19
CA GLY A 23 -15.56 4.44 7.36
C GLY A 23 -16.24 3.41 6.48
N TYR A 24 -17.55 3.31 6.67
CA TYR A 24 -18.44 2.62 5.75
C TYR A 24 -18.75 3.53 4.57
N ASP A 25 -18.64 3.00 3.36
CA ASP A 25 -19.10 3.65 2.13
C ASP A 25 -20.21 2.80 1.51
N ALA A 26 -21.38 3.41 1.29
CA ALA A 26 -22.53 2.75 0.68
C ALA A 26 -22.29 2.39 -0.80
N ARG A 27 -21.47 3.16 -1.51
CA ARG A 27 -21.08 2.89 -2.91
C ARG A 27 -20.11 1.71 -3.00
N GLU A 28 -19.39 1.45 -1.90
CA GLU A 28 -18.46 0.31 -1.76
C GLU A 28 -18.87 -0.63 -0.61
N ALA A 29 -20.17 -0.86 -0.44
CA ALA A 29 -20.69 -1.59 0.72
C ALA A 29 -20.08 -3.00 0.86
N VAL A 30 -19.78 -3.67 -0.26
CA VAL A 30 -19.14 -5.00 -0.28
C VAL A 30 -17.76 -4.96 0.39
N ALA A 31 -16.97 -3.92 0.14
CA ALA A 31 -15.61 -3.78 0.65
C ALA A 31 -15.58 -3.22 2.08
N THR A 32 -16.41 -2.22 2.37
CA THR A 32 -16.29 -1.41 3.60
C THR A 32 -17.11 -1.94 4.77
N LYS A 33 -18.21 -2.70 4.53
CA LYS A 33 -19.10 -3.19 5.61
C LYS A 33 -18.44 -4.13 6.60
N LYS A 34 -17.55 -5.01 6.13
CA LYS A 34 -16.82 -5.91 7.03
C LYS A 34 -15.72 -5.15 7.76
N ALA A 35 -15.02 -4.25 7.06
CA ALA A 35 -13.93 -3.46 7.61
C ALA A 35 -14.38 -2.49 8.72
N SER A 36 -15.55 -1.86 8.56
CA SER A 36 -16.07 -0.89 9.52
C SER A 36 -16.28 -1.44 10.93
N ARG A 37 -16.48 -2.76 11.05
CA ARG A 37 -16.59 -3.47 12.35
C ARG A 37 -15.29 -3.45 13.17
N TYR A 38 -14.16 -3.22 12.52
CA TYR A 38 -12.84 -3.18 13.14
C TYR A 38 -12.34 -1.76 13.40
N ILE A 39 -13.15 -0.74 13.12
CA ILE A 39 -12.83 0.64 13.47
C ILE A 39 -12.94 0.77 15.01
N PRO A 40 -11.86 1.13 15.69
CA PRO A 40 -11.85 1.20 17.15
C PRO A 40 -12.74 2.34 17.64
N GLN A 41 -13.49 2.09 18.71
CA GLN A 41 -14.20 3.16 19.40
C GLN A 41 -13.19 4.17 19.94
N GLY A 42 -13.35 5.45 19.58
CA GLY A 42 -12.40 6.52 19.94
C GLY A 42 -11.26 6.73 18.94
N GLY A 43 -11.27 6.05 17.78
CA GLY A 43 -10.31 6.29 16.69
C GLY A 43 -8.94 5.63 16.90
N TYR A 44 -8.09 5.67 15.89
CA TYR A 44 -6.77 5.06 15.87
C TYR A 44 -5.73 5.87 16.64
N MET A 45 -5.98 7.16 16.92
CA MET A 45 -5.08 8.01 17.72
C MET A 45 -4.75 7.41 19.09
N GLN A 46 -5.66 6.62 19.67
CA GLN A 46 -5.44 5.94 20.96
C GLN A 46 -4.25 4.96 20.94
N PHE A 47 -3.81 4.51 19.77
CA PHE A 47 -2.68 3.59 19.63
C PHE A 47 -1.33 4.30 19.45
N LEU A 48 -1.30 5.63 19.36
CA LEU A 48 -0.06 6.40 19.32
C LEU A 48 0.59 6.45 20.70
N ARG A 49 1.46 5.47 20.96
CA ARG A 49 2.16 5.30 22.23
C ARG A 49 3.66 5.38 22.04
N THR A 50 4.33 6.22 22.84
CA THR A 50 5.79 6.33 22.85
C THR A 50 6.48 5.03 23.28
N ASP A 51 5.81 4.23 24.11
CA ASP A 51 6.27 2.90 24.56
C ASP A 51 5.66 1.74 23.76
N GLY A 52 5.10 2.00 22.57
CA GLY A 52 4.32 1.03 21.80
C GLY A 52 5.08 -0.25 21.42
N LEU A 53 6.41 -0.16 21.28
CA LEU A 53 7.30 -1.26 20.93
C LEU A 53 7.59 -2.22 22.09
N ARG A 54 7.35 -1.81 23.34
CA ARG A 54 7.67 -2.62 24.52
C ARG A 54 6.95 -3.98 24.45
N ALA A 55 7.74 -5.04 24.59
CA ALA A 55 7.32 -6.44 24.51
C ALA A 55 6.67 -6.88 23.19
N LYS A 56 6.75 -6.07 22.11
CA LYS A 56 6.26 -6.48 20.79
C LYS A 56 7.26 -7.43 20.14
N ARG A 57 6.75 -8.53 19.59
CA ARG A 57 7.54 -9.49 18.81
C ARG A 57 7.44 -9.11 17.34
N ILE A 58 8.53 -8.70 16.73
CA ILE A 58 8.59 -8.24 15.33
C ILE A 58 9.43 -9.22 14.53
N GLY A 59 8.83 -9.75 13.47
CA GLY A 59 9.45 -10.71 12.58
C GLY A 59 10.18 -10.04 11.42
N ILE A 60 11.41 -10.48 11.14
CA ILE A 60 12.20 -10.01 10.00
C ILE A 60 12.28 -11.18 9.01
N PRO A 61 11.61 -11.07 7.84
CA PRO A 61 11.59 -12.14 6.85
C PRO A 61 12.97 -12.39 6.24
N ASN A 62 13.33 -13.65 6.09
CA ASN A 62 14.53 -14.04 5.36
C ASN A 62 14.36 -13.75 3.86
N GLY A 63 15.34 -13.10 3.22
CA GLY A 63 15.33 -12.84 1.77
C GLY A 63 14.51 -11.64 1.31
N PHE A 64 13.74 -10.99 2.18
CA PHE A 64 13.01 -9.76 1.82
C PHE A 64 13.91 -8.51 1.90
N PHE A 65 14.71 -8.40 2.97
CA PHE A 65 15.69 -7.33 3.15
C PHE A 65 17.10 -7.92 2.98
N ASN A 66 17.61 -7.92 1.75
CA ASN A 66 18.94 -8.44 1.44
C ASN A 66 19.88 -7.32 0.99
N TYR A 67 20.62 -6.76 1.96
CA TYR A 67 21.64 -5.74 1.70
C TYR A 67 23.02 -6.37 1.82
N PRO A 68 23.90 -6.22 0.82
CA PRO A 68 25.26 -6.76 0.91
C PRO A 68 26.00 -6.21 2.13
N ASN A 69 26.76 -7.08 2.79
CA ASN A 69 27.55 -6.70 3.95
C ASN A 69 28.51 -5.54 3.62
N GLY A 70 28.61 -4.57 4.52
CA GLY A 70 29.46 -3.39 4.35
C GLY A 70 28.83 -2.24 3.56
N THR A 71 27.62 -2.42 3.01
CA THR A 71 26.87 -1.32 2.37
C THR A 71 26.29 -0.35 3.41
N VAL A 72 26.03 0.87 2.97
CA VAL A 72 25.35 1.90 3.77
C VAL A 72 23.95 1.42 4.17
N GLN A 73 23.23 0.77 3.24
CA GLN A 73 21.90 0.21 3.47
C GLN A 73 21.93 -0.87 4.55
N HIS A 74 22.89 -1.81 4.49
CA HIS A 74 23.05 -2.82 5.53
C HIS A 74 23.30 -2.19 6.90
N THR A 75 24.17 -1.17 6.96
CA THR A 75 24.52 -0.48 8.22
C THR A 75 23.31 0.25 8.81
N ILE A 76 22.59 1.02 8.00
CA ILE A 76 21.39 1.76 8.41
C ILE A 76 20.30 0.78 8.86
N PHE A 77 20.11 -0.32 8.13
CA PHE A 77 19.12 -1.33 8.49
C PHE A 77 19.41 -1.92 9.88
N GLN A 78 20.65 -2.31 10.16
CA GLN A 78 21.05 -2.81 11.49
C GLN A 78 20.84 -1.76 12.59
N GLN A 79 21.16 -0.49 12.33
CA GLN A 79 20.91 0.60 13.29
C GLN A 79 19.42 0.76 13.62
N HIS A 80 18.52 0.57 12.66
CA HIS A 80 17.08 0.57 12.89
C HIS A 80 16.63 -0.63 13.74
N LEU A 81 17.18 -1.82 13.49
CA LEU A 81 16.92 -3.00 14.32
C LEU A 81 17.36 -2.78 15.77
N ASP A 82 18.56 -2.22 15.98
CA ASP A 82 19.05 -1.89 17.31
C ASP A 82 18.18 -0.85 18.02
N THR A 83 17.67 0.13 17.28
CA THR A 83 16.74 1.13 17.82
C THR A 83 15.45 0.46 18.29
N MET A 84 14.91 -0.50 17.54
CA MET A 84 13.73 -1.27 17.96
C MET A 84 14.00 -2.12 19.21
N ARG A 85 15.16 -2.80 19.29
CA ARG A 85 15.58 -3.56 20.47
C ARG A 85 15.72 -2.66 21.71
N LYS A 86 16.34 -1.48 21.56
CA LYS A 86 16.48 -0.48 22.64
C LYS A 86 15.13 -0.01 23.19
N HIS A 87 14.10 0.05 22.35
CA HIS A 87 12.73 0.39 22.76
C HIS A 87 11.91 -0.82 23.24
N GLY A 88 12.55 -1.96 23.48
CA GLY A 88 11.95 -3.13 24.13
C GLY A 88 11.19 -4.06 23.18
N ALA A 89 11.39 -3.94 21.87
CA ALA A 89 10.90 -4.93 20.91
C ALA A 89 11.78 -6.19 20.94
N VAL A 90 11.14 -7.35 20.79
CA VAL A 90 11.79 -8.64 20.59
C VAL A 90 11.83 -8.91 19.09
N LEU A 91 13.02 -8.84 18.50
CA LEU A 91 13.20 -9.13 17.07
C LEU A 91 13.41 -10.63 16.85
N ILE A 92 12.67 -11.19 15.89
CA ILE A 92 12.79 -12.57 15.45
C ILE A 92 13.30 -12.52 14.02
N GLU A 93 14.57 -12.84 13.85
CA GLU A 93 15.25 -12.78 12.54
C GLU A 93 15.10 -14.08 11.75
N ASN A 94 15.29 -13.97 10.44
CA ASN A 94 15.27 -15.09 9.50
C ASN A 94 13.95 -15.87 9.48
N ILE A 95 12.82 -15.18 9.62
CA ILE A 95 11.52 -15.82 9.53
C ILE A 95 11.29 -16.32 8.11
N ASN A 96 10.93 -17.59 7.99
CA ASN A 96 10.50 -18.17 6.72
C ASN A 96 9.04 -17.79 6.44
N ILE A 97 8.80 -17.06 5.36
CA ILE A 97 7.47 -16.82 4.83
C ILE A 97 7.22 -17.83 3.71
N ALA A 98 6.17 -18.63 3.84
CA ALA A 98 5.80 -19.60 2.83
C ALA A 98 5.60 -18.92 1.47
N ASN A 99 6.15 -19.51 0.41
CA ASN A 99 6.07 -19.02 -0.97
C ASN A 99 6.64 -17.61 -1.19
N LEU A 100 7.49 -17.10 -0.30
CA LEU A 100 8.05 -15.74 -0.44
C LEU A 100 8.75 -15.52 -1.78
N GLY A 101 9.48 -16.52 -2.29
CA GLY A 101 10.12 -16.45 -3.60
C GLY A 101 9.12 -16.26 -4.75
N VAL A 102 7.94 -16.90 -4.69
CA VAL A 102 6.87 -16.70 -5.68
C VAL A 102 6.22 -15.34 -5.52
N ILE A 103 5.99 -14.89 -4.28
CA ILE A 103 5.39 -13.58 -3.99
C ILE A 103 6.25 -12.44 -4.55
N LEU A 104 7.57 -12.54 -4.41
CA LEU A 104 8.54 -11.55 -4.88
C LEU A 104 8.87 -11.68 -6.37
N ASP A 105 8.45 -12.76 -7.02
CA ASP A 105 8.64 -12.95 -8.46
C ASP A 105 7.56 -12.18 -9.22
N VAL A 106 7.91 -10.95 -9.62
CA VAL A 106 7.01 -10.04 -10.36
C VAL A 106 6.50 -10.60 -11.70
N LEU A 107 7.10 -11.67 -12.21
CA LEU A 107 6.66 -12.34 -13.44
C LEU A 107 5.69 -13.49 -13.15
N ASN A 108 5.80 -14.14 -11.98
CA ASN A 108 5.08 -15.36 -11.65
C ASN A 108 4.14 -15.24 -10.43
N ASN A 109 4.07 -14.09 -9.77
CA ASN A 109 3.18 -13.84 -8.63
C ASN A 109 1.70 -13.65 -9.03
N GLY A 110 1.40 -13.62 -10.33
CA GLY A 110 0.06 -13.43 -10.88
C GLY A 110 -0.44 -11.99 -10.92
N GLU A 111 0.33 -11.02 -10.42
CA GLU A 111 -0.05 -9.61 -10.36
C GLU A 111 -0.29 -9.02 -11.75
N GLN A 112 0.60 -9.28 -12.71
CA GLN A 112 0.44 -8.74 -14.07
C GLN A 112 -0.81 -9.27 -14.78
N ILE A 113 -1.14 -10.55 -14.55
CA ILE A 113 -2.34 -11.18 -15.12
C ILE A 113 -3.60 -10.55 -14.50
N ALA A 114 -3.63 -10.46 -13.17
CA ALA A 114 -4.74 -9.84 -12.45
C ALA A 114 -4.93 -8.37 -12.86
N LEU A 115 -3.84 -7.60 -12.90
CA LEU A 115 -3.85 -6.20 -13.32
C LEU A 115 -4.39 -6.04 -14.75
N SER A 116 -3.92 -6.86 -15.70
CA SER A 116 -4.38 -6.80 -17.09
C SER A 116 -5.87 -7.14 -17.24
N ALA A 117 -6.37 -8.10 -16.44
CA ALA A 117 -7.77 -8.48 -16.45
C ALA A 117 -8.67 -7.43 -15.79
N GLU A 118 -8.24 -6.84 -14.68
CA GLU A 118 -9.05 -5.94 -13.85
C GLU A 118 -8.99 -4.48 -14.29
N PHE A 119 -7.86 -4.03 -14.87
CA PHE A 119 -7.62 -2.62 -15.17
C PHE A 119 -8.63 -2.06 -16.16
N LYS A 120 -8.85 -2.74 -17.30
CA LYS A 120 -9.82 -2.29 -18.31
C LYS A 120 -11.22 -2.20 -17.72
N LEU A 121 -11.68 -3.26 -17.06
CA LEU A 121 -13.03 -3.33 -16.49
C LEU A 121 -13.24 -2.22 -15.45
N SER A 122 -12.26 -1.99 -14.58
CA SER A 122 -12.34 -0.98 -13.52
C SER A 122 -12.29 0.43 -14.10
N LEU A 123 -11.44 0.68 -15.10
CA LEU A 123 -11.31 1.99 -15.73
C LEU A 123 -12.55 2.35 -16.54
N ASP A 124 -13.09 1.42 -17.34
CA ASP A 124 -14.32 1.64 -18.11
C ASP A 124 -15.51 1.92 -17.17
N ALA A 125 -15.65 1.14 -16.09
CA ALA A 125 -16.69 1.36 -15.08
C ALA A 125 -16.56 2.74 -14.40
N TYR A 126 -15.33 3.17 -14.08
CA TYR A 126 -15.10 4.48 -13.49
C TYR A 126 -15.41 5.62 -14.46
N LEU A 127 -14.88 5.56 -15.68
CA LEU A 127 -15.03 6.63 -16.68
C LEU A 127 -16.48 6.79 -17.17
N SER A 128 -17.25 5.70 -17.22
CA SER A 128 -18.66 5.75 -17.61
C SER A 128 -19.57 6.41 -16.57
N ASP A 129 -19.18 6.44 -15.29
CA ASP A 129 -19.92 7.11 -14.20
C ASP A 129 -19.58 8.60 -14.05
N LEU A 130 -18.58 9.10 -14.79
CA LEU A 130 -18.18 10.51 -14.71
C LEU A 130 -19.20 11.43 -15.40
N LEU A 131 -19.72 12.40 -14.64
CA LEU A 131 -20.65 13.40 -15.16
C LEU A 131 -20.03 14.32 -16.22
N TYR A 132 -18.74 14.61 -16.09
CA TYR A 132 -17.98 15.46 -17.01
C TYR A 132 -16.64 14.81 -17.33
N SER A 133 -16.50 14.31 -18.56
CA SER A 133 -15.24 13.74 -19.05
C SER A 133 -15.20 13.81 -20.59
N PRO A 134 -14.04 14.05 -21.22
CA PRO A 134 -13.88 13.92 -22.67
C PRO A 134 -13.76 12.47 -23.14
N VAL A 135 -13.63 11.50 -22.21
CA VAL A 135 -13.44 10.07 -22.46
C VAL A 135 -14.30 9.24 -21.51
N HIS A 136 -14.91 8.15 -21.99
CA HIS A 136 -15.79 7.28 -21.18
C HIS A 136 -15.35 5.81 -21.15
N SER A 137 -14.22 5.49 -21.80
CA SER A 137 -13.64 4.16 -21.83
C SER A 137 -12.13 4.20 -22.09
N LEU A 138 -11.45 3.08 -21.83
CA LEU A 138 -10.06 2.89 -22.22
C LEU A 138 -9.85 3.03 -23.73
N ALA A 139 -10.83 2.64 -24.54
CA ALA A 139 -10.78 2.81 -25.99
C ALA A 139 -10.73 4.31 -26.36
N ASP A 140 -11.54 5.13 -25.69
CA ASP A 140 -11.54 6.59 -25.89
C ASP A 140 -10.22 7.21 -25.43
N VAL A 141 -9.66 6.75 -24.32
CA VAL A 141 -8.33 7.19 -23.84
C VAL A 141 -7.24 6.89 -24.86
N ILE A 142 -7.24 5.68 -25.45
CA ILE A 142 -6.27 5.31 -26.49
C ILE A 142 -6.45 6.18 -27.74
N ALA A 143 -7.69 6.39 -28.19
CA ALA A 143 -7.99 7.25 -29.34
C ALA A 143 -7.56 8.70 -29.08
N PHE A 144 -7.82 9.21 -27.87
CA PHE A 144 -7.42 10.54 -27.44
C PHE A 144 -5.90 10.69 -27.46
N ASN A 145 -5.15 9.75 -26.89
CA ASN A 145 -3.68 9.79 -26.88
C ASN A 145 -3.09 9.75 -28.29
N ASN A 146 -3.65 8.91 -29.18
CA ASN A 146 -3.20 8.84 -30.57
C ASN A 146 -3.44 10.14 -31.36
N ALA A 147 -4.49 10.90 -31.01
CA ALA A 147 -4.80 12.18 -31.61
C ALA A 147 -3.96 13.35 -31.03
N HIS A 148 -3.36 13.18 -29.85
CA HIS A 148 -2.58 14.21 -29.13
C HIS A 148 -1.15 13.76 -28.76
N PRO A 149 -0.34 13.28 -29.72
CA PRO A 149 0.92 12.58 -29.43
C PRO A 149 2.02 13.46 -28.79
N ILE A 150 1.92 14.79 -28.88
CA ILE A 150 2.93 15.73 -28.35
C ILE A 150 2.76 15.95 -26.84
N GLU A 151 1.54 15.87 -26.31
CA GLU A 151 1.25 16.11 -24.88
C GLU A 151 1.47 14.87 -24.01
N THR A 152 1.45 13.67 -24.61
CA THR A 152 1.59 12.38 -23.92
C THR A 152 3.04 11.90 -23.76
N PHE A 153 4.01 12.54 -24.41
CA PHE A 153 5.44 12.14 -24.38
C PHE A 153 6.12 12.32 -23.01
N VAL A 154 5.50 13.04 -22.08
CA VAL A 154 6.04 13.28 -20.73
C VAL A 154 5.79 12.08 -19.78
N PHE A 155 4.96 11.11 -20.19
CA PHE A 155 4.54 9.98 -19.35
C PHE A 155 4.79 8.58 -19.96
N SER A 156 5.55 8.51 -21.07
CA SER A 156 5.95 7.25 -21.73
C SER A 156 7.41 6.90 -21.48
#